data_AF-A0A319B6T4-F1
#
_entry.id   AF-A0A319B6T4-F1
#
_cell.length_a   1.000
_cell.length_b   1.000
_cell.length_c   1.000
_cell.angle_alpha   90.00
_cell.angle_beta   90.00
_cell.angle_gamma   90.00
#
_symmetry.space_group_name_H-M   'P 1'
#
loop_
_entity.id
_entity.type
_entity.pdbx_description
1 polymer ?
#
loop_
_entity_poly.entity_id
_entity_poly.type
_entity_poly.pdbx_seq_one_letter_code
_entity_poly.pdbx_strand_id
1 'polypeptide(L)'
;MARDPTVEVPPEEVHHYNDLGEVPWDIQNYWAQRYKIFSKYDEGVWLTDDAWFGVTPEPVANKIAEHMAQSAPAGRSILVDAFAGAGGNSIAFALSGRWKRVYAIEKNPAVLQCAKHNAKIYGVADKITWFEGDCFDIIKNQLKDLAPYSVLFASPPWGGPGYRSDTVFNLSTMEPYSLAKLYKEYSMFTEHMVLYLPRTSDVKQMAKVVKEGQKSVVMHYCMEGASKALCVYYGGFNLE
;
A
#
# COMPACT_ATOMS: atom_id res chain seq x y z
N MET A 1 -37.62 -4.52 -14.93
CA MET A 1 -36.35 -4.47 -15.67
C MET A 1 -35.39 -5.41 -14.96
N ALA A 2 -35.03 -6.53 -15.59
CA ALA A 2 -34.02 -7.43 -15.03
C ALA A 2 -32.67 -6.71 -15.10
N ARG A 3 -31.95 -6.65 -13.97
CA ARG A 3 -30.59 -6.09 -13.93
C ARG A 3 -29.68 -6.97 -14.80
N ASP A 4 -28.87 -6.36 -15.64
CA ASP A 4 -27.82 -7.04 -16.39
C ASP A 4 -26.83 -7.64 -15.38
N PRO A 5 -26.62 -8.97 -15.35
CA PRO A 5 -25.75 -9.64 -14.38
C PRO A 5 -24.26 -9.28 -14.53
N THR A 6 -23.88 -8.49 -15.55
CA THR A 6 -22.50 -8.08 -15.80
C THR A 6 -22.13 -6.71 -15.19
N VAL A 7 -23.11 -5.92 -14.73
CA VAL A 7 -22.84 -4.62 -14.11
C VAL A 7 -22.54 -4.83 -12.63
N GLU A 8 -21.25 -4.72 -12.28
CA GLU A 8 -20.82 -4.69 -10.89
C GLU A 8 -21.43 -3.50 -10.17
N VAL A 9 -22.13 -3.76 -9.06
CA VAL A 9 -22.76 -2.72 -8.24
C VAL A 9 -21.79 -2.36 -7.12
N PRO A 10 -21.42 -1.07 -6.96
CA PRO A 10 -20.56 -0.65 -5.86
C PRO A 10 -21.25 -0.89 -4.51
N PRO A 11 -20.48 -1.21 -3.45
CA PRO A 11 -20.97 -1.13 -2.07
C PRO A 11 -21.58 0.24 -1.75
N GLU A 12 -22.43 0.31 -0.72
CA GLU A 12 -23.07 1.55 -0.31
C GLU A 12 -22.05 2.61 0.14
N GLU A 13 -20.93 2.17 0.69
CA GLU A 13 -19.84 3.00 1.19
C GLU A 13 -18.94 3.58 0.08
N VAL A 14 -19.18 3.21 -1.19
CA VAL A 14 -18.37 3.65 -2.33
C VAL A 14 -19.02 4.83 -3.03
N HIS A 15 -18.24 5.89 -3.18
CA HIS A 15 -18.69 7.13 -3.80
C HIS A 15 -17.77 7.50 -4.97
N HIS A 16 -18.36 7.63 -6.16
CA HIS A 16 -17.68 8.19 -7.32
C HIS A 16 -18.16 9.63 -7.53
N TYR A 17 -17.29 10.59 -7.23
CA TYR A 17 -17.60 12.02 -7.25
C TYR A 17 -17.30 12.62 -8.62
N ASN A 18 -18.31 13.18 -9.27
CA ASN A 18 -18.21 13.80 -10.60
C ASN A 18 -17.98 15.31 -10.51
N ASP A 19 -18.49 15.95 -9.47
CA ASP A 19 -18.34 17.37 -9.23
C ASP A 19 -17.93 17.71 -7.80
N LEU A 20 -17.33 18.88 -7.62
CA LEU A 20 -16.81 19.33 -6.33
C LEU A 20 -17.91 19.51 -5.27
N GLY A 21 -19.16 19.78 -5.69
CA GLY A 21 -20.30 19.96 -4.79
C GLY A 21 -20.76 18.67 -4.12
N GLU A 22 -20.47 17.52 -4.75
CA GLU A 22 -20.72 16.19 -4.17
C GLU A 22 -19.65 15.79 -3.13
N VAL A 23 -18.45 16.39 -3.20
CA VAL A 23 -17.28 15.95 -2.43
C VAL A 23 -17.31 16.49 -1.00
N PRO A 24 -17.27 15.62 0.03
CA PRO A 24 -17.10 16.03 1.42
C PRO A 24 -15.89 16.96 1.60
N TRP A 25 -16.05 18.00 2.43
CA TRP A 25 -15.09 19.11 2.53
C TRP A 25 -13.64 18.66 2.83
N ASP A 26 -13.47 17.66 3.67
CA ASP A 26 -12.19 17.07 4.06
C ASP A 26 -11.54 16.20 2.95
N ILE A 27 -12.32 15.75 1.96
CA ILE A 27 -11.88 14.99 0.80
C ILE A 27 -11.51 15.89 -0.39
N GLN A 28 -12.05 17.12 -0.48
CA GLN A 28 -11.89 18.00 -1.64
C GLN A 28 -10.43 18.19 -2.10
N ASN A 29 -9.49 18.31 -1.16
CA ASN A 29 -8.06 18.44 -1.48
C ASN A 29 -7.46 17.18 -2.14
N TYR A 30 -7.99 16.00 -1.83
CA TYR A 30 -7.60 14.73 -2.44
C TYR A 30 -8.30 14.56 -3.80
N TRP A 31 -9.59 14.87 -3.88
CA TRP A 31 -10.34 14.82 -5.14
C TRP A 31 -9.80 15.78 -6.21
N ALA A 32 -9.32 16.97 -5.81
CA ALA A 32 -8.61 17.88 -6.72
C ALA A 32 -7.33 17.26 -7.32
N GLN A 33 -6.78 16.22 -6.69
CA GLN A 33 -5.63 15.43 -7.14
C GLN A 33 -6.03 14.03 -7.63
N ARG A 34 -7.32 13.75 -7.86
CA ARG A 34 -7.82 12.39 -8.18
C ARG A 34 -7.09 11.73 -9.34
N TYR A 35 -6.74 12.46 -10.40
CA TYR A 35 -5.99 11.91 -11.55
C TYR A 35 -4.52 11.59 -11.23
N LYS A 36 -3.97 12.12 -10.13
CA LYS A 36 -2.66 11.72 -9.61
C LYS A 36 -2.78 10.56 -8.63
N ILE A 37 -3.96 10.36 -8.05
CA ILE A 37 -4.28 9.23 -7.18
C ILE A 37 -4.52 7.97 -8.04
N PHE A 38 -5.40 8.10 -9.03
CA PHE A 38 -5.63 7.12 -10.08
C PHE A 38 -5.76 7.87 -11.40
N SER A 39 -4.82 7.66 -12.32
CA SER A 39 -4.85 8.25 -13.67
C SER A 39 -6.13 7.91 -14.44
N LYS A 40 -6.69 6.73 -14.16
CA LYS A 40 -7.93 6.22 -14.74
C LYS A 40 -9.19 6.55 -13.93
N TYR A 41 -9.17 7.60 -13.10
CA TYR A 41 -10.31 7.92 -12.21
C TYR A 41 -11.66 7.89 -12.95
N ASP A 42 -11.76 8.60 -14.08
CA ASP A 42 -12.99 8.71 -14.89
C ASP A 42 -13.37 7.41 -15.64
N GLU A 43 -12.52 6.37 -15.62
CA GLU A 43 -12.86 5.03 -16.15
C GLU A 43 -13.70 4.20 -15.16
N GLY A 44 -14.15 4.82 -14.06
CA GLY A 44 -15.07 4.20 -13.09
C GLY A 44 -14.39 3.74 -11.80
N VAL A 45 -13.25 4.32 -11.42
CA VAL A 45 -12.54 3.95 -10.19
C VAL A 45 -13.44 4.09 -8.96
N TRP A 46 -13.37 3.10 -8.07
CA TRP A 46 -14.10 3.03 -6.82
C TRP A 46 -13.22 3.40 -5.65
N LEU A 47 -13.75 4.26 -4.78
CA LEU A 47 -13.15 4.64 -3.51
C LEU A 47 -14.26 4.77 -2.47
N THR A 48 -14.00 4.28 -1.25
CA THR A 48 -14.75 4.72 -0.08
C THR A 48 -14.20 6.06 0.39
N ASP A 49 -14.95 6.80 1.19
CA ASP A 49 -14.52 8.10 1.72
C ASP A 49 -13.20 7.99 2.50
N ASP A 50 -13.06 6.98 3.36
CA ASP A 50 -11.84 6.73 4.13
C ASP A 50 -10.63 6.40 3.24
N ALA A 51 -10.85 5.75 2.08
CA ALA A 51 -9.76 5.33 1.21
C ALA A 51 -9.02 6.52 0.56
N TRP A 52 -9.67 7.68 0.42
CA TRP A 52 -9.04 8.90 -0.11
C TRP A 52 -7.83 9.37 0.70
N PHE A 53 -7.86 9.17 2.02
CA PHE A 53 -6.79 9.61 2.92
C PHE A 53 -5.57 8.68 2.90
N GLY A 54 -5.78 7.40 2.61
CA GLY A 54 -4.75 6.35 2.71
C GLY A 54 -4.14 5.95 1.37
N VAL A 55 -4.79 6.24 0.24
CA VAL A 55 -4.30 5.79 -1.06
C VAL A 55 -3.00 6.49 -1.44
N THR A 56 -2.02 5.70 -1.87
CA THR A 56 -0.74 6.23 -2.36
C THR A 56 -0.94 6.81 -3.76
N PRO A 57 -0.54 8.06 -4.04
CA PRO A 57 -0.63 8.61 -5.38
C PRO A 57 0.10 7.75 -6.40
N GLU A 58 -0.51 7.53 -7.57
CA GLU A 58 -0.04 6.63 -8.62
C GLU A 58 1.44 6.87 -9.02
N PRO A 59 1.94 8.12 -9.20
CA PRO A 59 3.36 8.34 -9.48
C PRO A 59 4.30 7.82 -8.38
N VAL A 60 3.88 7.93 -7.11
CA VAL A 60 4.64 7.43 -5.97
C VAL A 60 4.58 5.91 -5.92
N ALA A 61 3.39 5.31 -6.06
CA ALA A 61 3.21 3.87 -6.08
C ALA A 61 4.01 3.20 -7.21
N ASN A 62 3.98 3.77 -8.42
CA ASN A 62 4.74 3.31 -9.57
C ASN A 62 6.25 3.37 -9.33
N LYS A 63 6.75 4.44 -8.71
CA LYS A 63 8.18 4.57 -8.41
C LYS A 63 8.64 3.59 -7.34
N ILE A 64 7.81 3.34 -6.31
CA ILE A 64 8.06 2.28 -5.32
C ILE A 64 8.10 0.92 -5.99
N ALA A 65 7.12 0.62 -6.85
CA ALA A 65 7.04 -0.64 -7.57
C ALA A 65 8.25 -0.87 -8.49
N GLU A 66 8.71 0.18 -9.19
CA GLU A 66 9.93 0.16 -10.00
C GLU A 66 11.16 -0.18 -9.15
N HIS A 67 11.37 0.56 -8.05
CA HIS A 67 12.49 0.35 -7.15
C HIS A 67 12.48 -1.06 -6.54
N MET A 68 11.33 -1.54 -6.07
CA MET A 68 11.21 -2.90 -5.58
C MET A 68 11.47 -3.92 -6.68
N ALA A 69 11.04 -3.65 -7.92
CA ALA A 69 11.25 -4.56 -9.03
C ALA A 69 12.73 -4.75 -9.39
N GLN A 70 13.49 -3.64 -9.36
CA GLN A 70 14.91 -3.60 -9.70
C GLN A 70 15.82 -4.10 -8.56
N SER A 71 15.43 -3.87 -7.30
CA SER A 71 16.29 -4.10 -6.14
C SER A 71 15.97 -5.36 -5.32
N ALA A 72 14.83 -6.02 -5.57
CA ALA A 72 14.41 -7.18 -4.78
C ALA A 72 15.46 -8.30 -4.79
N PRO A 73 15.74 -8.93 -3.63
CA PRO A 73 16.71 -10.02 -3.52
C PRO A 73 16.47 -11.18 -4.49
N ALA A 74 17.55 -11.82 -4.93
CA ALA A 74 17.49 -12.95 -5.85
C ALA A 74 16.62 -14.10 -5.31
N GLY A 75 15.87 -14.75 -6.20
CA GLY A 75 14.97 -15.85 -5.85
C GLY A 75 13.62 -15.42 -5.25
N ARG A 76 13.39 -14.10 -5.07
CA ARG A 76 12.10 -13.59 -4.56
C ARG A 76 11.25 -13.17 -5.75
N SER A 77 10.10 -13.80 -5.90
CA SER A 77 9.21 -13.63 -7.07
C SER A 77 7.75 -13.47 -6.70
N ILE A 78 7.43 -13.52 -5.41
CA ILE A 78 6.11 -13.26 -4.84
C ILE A 78 6.17 -11.95 -4.06
N LEU A 79 5.12 -11.14 -4.18
CA LEU A 79 4.92 -9.97 -3.35
C LEU A 79 3.71 -10.19 -2.45
N VAL A 80 3.84 -9.86 -1.17
CA VAL A 80 2.71 -9.73 -0.24
C VAL A 80 2.52 -8.24 0.07
N ASP A 81 1.37 -7.67 -0.29
CA ASP A 81 0.94 -6.34 0.13
C ASP A 81 0.02 -6.50 1.35
N ALA A 82 0.54 -6.16 2.54
CA ALA A 82 -0.12 -6.42 3.81
C ALA A 82 -1.28 -5.45 4.12
N PHE A 83 -1.36 -4.30 3.43
CA PHE A 83 -2.36 -3.26 3.64
C PHE A 83 -2.76 -2.65 2.30
N ALA A 84 -3.51 -3.42 1.50
CA ALA A 84 -3.74 -3.11 0.10
C ALA A 84 -4.58 -1.85 -0.11
N GLY A 85 -5.44 -1.48 0.85
CA GLY A 85 -6.37 -0.36 0.71
C GLY A 85 -7.22 -0.51 -0.56
N ALA A 86 -7.50 0.60 -1.24
CA ALA A 86 -8.20 0.58 -2.53
C ALA A 86 -7.33 0.13 -3.73
N GLY A 87 -6.19 -0.50 -3.47
CA GLY A 87 -5.37 -1.19 -4.47
C GLY A 87 -4.26 -0.37 -5.12
N GLY A 88 -4.01 0.87 -4.71
CA GLY A 88 -3.01 1.75 -5.37
C GLY A 88 -1.63 1.12 -5.52
N ASN A 89 -1.02 0.65 -4.43
CA ASN A 89 0.29 -0.01 -4.48
C ASN A 89 0.20 -1.40 -5.13
N SER A 90 -0.78 -2.22 -4.75
CA SER A 90 -1.03 -3.54 -5.35
C SER A 90 -1.13 -3.53 -6.89
N ILE A 91 -1.83 -2.54 -7.46
CA ILE A 91 -1.94 -2.34 -8.91
C ILE A 91 -0.58 -1.99 -9.51
N ALA A 92 0.13 -1.02 -8.93
CA ALA A 92 1.48 -0.64 -9.39
C ALA A 92 2.45 -1.82 -9.37
N PHE A 93 2.41 -2.64 -8.31
CA PHE A 93 3.21 -3.86 -8.22
C PHE A 93 2.86 -4.86 -9.32
N ALA A 94 1.58 -5.09 -9.58
CA ALA A 94 1.16 -6.01 -10.64
C ALA A 94 1.53 -5.49 -12.05
N LEU A 95 1.49 -4.17 -12.26
CA LEU A 95 1.90 -3.51 -13.51
C LEU A 95 3.41 -3.61 -13.75
N SER A 96 4.24 -3.66 -12.69
CA SER A 96 5.71 -3.77 -12.82
C SER A 96 6.18 -5.01 -13.59
N GLY A 97 5.34 -6.06 -13.68
CA GLY A 97 5.67 -7.31 -14.35
C GLY A 97 6.74 -8.17 -13.66
N ARG A 98 7.29 -7.71 -12.52
CA ARG A 98 8.36 -8.42 -11.79
C ARG A 98 7.87 -9.65 -11.02
N TRP A 99 6.65 -9.59 -10.51
CA TRP A 99 6.11 -10.57 -9.58
C TRP A 99 5.29 -11.62 -10.31
N LYS A 100 5.51 -12.90 -10.00
CA LYS A 100 4.66 -13.98 -10.49
C LYS A 100 3.23 -13.85 -9.98
N ARG A 101 3.07 -13.29 -8.79
CA ARG A 101 1.79 -13.04 -8.14
C ARG A 101 1.97 -11.97 -7.06
N VAL A 102 0.98 -11.08 -6.94
CA VAL A 102 0.80 -10.20 -5.78
C VAL A 102 -0.29 -10.79 -4.90
N TYR A 103 0.00 -10.98 -3.61
CA TYR A 103 -0.96 -11.39 -2.59
C TYR A 103 -1.31 -10.15 -1.77
N ALA A 104 -2.52 -9.61 -1.97
CA ALA A 104 -2.94 -8.34 -1.41
C ALA A 104 -3.98 -8.58 -0.30
N ILE A 105 -3.75 -7.99 0.87
CA ILE A 105 -4.58 -8.17 2.05
C ILE A 105 -5.25 -6.84 2.42
N GLU A 106 -6.56 -6.87 2.60
CA GLU A 106 -7.32 -5.72 3.11
C GLU A 106 -8.35 -6.20 4.13
N LYS A 107 -8.47 -5.47 5.24
CA LYS A 107 -9.35 -5.85 6.35
C LYS A 107 -10.78 -5.36 6.14
N ASN A 108 -10.95 -4.19 5.52
CA ASN A 108 -12.27 -3.63 5.26
C ASN A 108 -12.86 -4.22 3.96
N PRO A 109 -14.02 -4.90 4.01
CA PRO A 109 -14.61 -5.57 2.85
C PRO A 109 -15.02 -4.60 1.72
N ALA A 110 -15.53 -3.40 2.04
CA ALA A 110 -15.91 -2.41 1.04
C ALA A 110 -14.67 -1.86 0.31
N VAL A 111 -13.61 -1.54 1.06
CA VAL A 111 -12.32 -1.09 0.49
C VAL A 111 -11.68 -2.19 -0.36
N LEU A 112 -11.78 -3.46 0.07
CA LEU A 112 -11.29 -4.59 -0.71
C LEU A 112 -12.05 -4.74 -2.04
N GLN A 113 -13.37 -4.49 -2.05
CA GLN A 113 -14.15 -4.50 -3.29
C GLN A 113 -13.71 -3.38 -4.23
N CYS A 114 -13.44 -2.17 -3.71
CA CYS A 114 -12.80 -1.11 -4.50
C CYS A 114 -11.49 -1.58 -5.14
N ALA A 115 -10.60 -2.20 -4.35
CA ALA A 115 -9.31 -2.67 -4.83
C ALA A 115 -9.43 -3.69 -5.97
N LYS A 116 -10.35 -4.66 -5.82
CA LYS A 116 -10.65 -5.67 -6.84
C LYS A 116 -11.20 -5.02 -8.12
N HIS A 117 -12.13 -4.08 -7.98
CA HIS A 117 -12.72 -3.35 -9.11
C HIS A 117 -11.67 -2.51 -9.84
N ASN A 118 -10.91 -1.71 -9.11
CA ASN A 118 -9.84 -0.86 -9.65
C ASN A 118 -8.79 -1.69 -10.40
N ALA A 119 -8.41 -2.85 -9.86
CA ALA A 119 -7.47 -3.74 -10.56
C ALA A 119 -7.99 -4.26 -11.91
N LYS A 120 -9.31 -4.36 -12.11
CA LYS A 120 -9.90 -4.70 -13.42
C LYS A 120 -9.79 -3.55 -14.41
N ILE A 121 -10.06 -2.31 -13.97
CA ILE A 121 -9.90 -1.09 -14.78
C ILE A 121 -8.45 -0.95 -15.29
N TYR A 122 -7.48 -1.31 -14.44
CA TYR A 122 -6.06 -1.30 -14.79
C TYR A 122 -5.58 -2.58 -15.51
N GLY A 123 -6.46 -3.56 -15.74
CA GLY A 123 -6.14 -4.77 -16.51
C GLY A 123 -5.14 -5.72 -15.83
N VAL A 124 -5.10 -5.74 -14.50
CA VAL A 124 -4.16 -6.56 -13.70
C VAL A 124 -4.85 -7.45 -12.66
N ALA A 125 -6.18 -7.54 -12.68
CA ALA A 125 -6.94 -8.33 -11.72
C ALA A 125 -6.51 -9.81 -11.67
N ASP A 126 -6.09 -10.39 -12.80
CA ASP A 126 -5.62 -11.77 -12.92
C ASP A 126 -4.23 -12.01 -12.28
N LYS A 127 -3.49 -10.93 -12.00
CA LYS A 127 -2.15 -10.96 -11.38
C LYS A 127 -2.16 -10.80 -9.86
N ILE A 128 -3.33 -10.57 -9.26
CA ILE A 128 -3.48 -10.29 -7.83
C ILE A 128 -4.39 -11.33 -7.19
N THR A 129 -3.94 -11.94 -6.09
CA THR A 129 -4.77 -12.78 -5.23
C THR A 129 -5.13 -11.97 -3.99
N TRP A 130 -6.42 -11.86 -3.71
CA TRP A 130 -6.95 -10.99 -2.66
C TRP A 130 -7.37 -11.78 -1.42
N PHE A 131 -7.06 -11.24 -0.23
CA PHE A 131 -7.50 -11.78 1.05
C PHE A 131 -8.23 -10.71 1.85
N GLU A 132 -9.37 -11.09 2.40
CA GLU A 132 -10.12 -10.27 3.34
C GLU A 132 -9.76 -10.67 4.77
N GLY A 133 -9.27 -9.72 5.57
CA GLY A 133 -9.06 -9.94 7.00
C GLY A 133 -7.81 -9.30 7.57
N ASP A 134 -7.43 -9.75 8.76
CA ASP A 134 -6.24 -9.25 9.45
C ASP A 134 -4.95 -9.76 8.80
N CYS A 135 -4.06 -8.84 8.44
CA CYS A 135 -2.82 -9.15 7.75
C CYS A 135 -1.91 -10.10 8.54
N PHE A 136 -1.83 -9.97 9.88
CA PHE A 136 -0.97 -10.83 10.68
C PHE A 136 -1.48 -12.27 10.68
N ASP A 137 -2.81 -12.45 10.79
CA ASP A 137 -3.43 -13.77 10.79
C ASP A 137 -3.34 -14.44 9.41
N ILE A 138 -3.58 -13.69 8.32
CA ILE A 138 -3.50 -14.23 6.96
C ILE A 138 -2.05 -14.62 6.63
N ILE A 139 -1.07 -13.76 6.93
CA ILE A 139 0.33 -14.06 6.67
C ILE A 139 0.77 -15.31 7.44
N LYS A 140 0.43 -15.39 8.73
CA LYS A 140 0.83 -16.50 9.60
C LYS A 140 0.17 -17.84 9.23
N ASN A 141 -1.11 -17.82 8.89
CA ASN A 141 -1.90 -19.05 8.79
C ASN A 141 -2.13 -19.50 7.34
N GLN A 142 -2.15 -18.57 6.38
CA GLN A 142 -2.53 -18.86 4.99
C GLN A 142 -1.37 -18.69 4.00
N LEU A 143 -0.46 -17.75 4.25
CA LEU A 143 0.65 -17.45 3.32
C LEU A 143 2.00 -18.03 3.73
N LYS A 144 2.11 -18.67 4.91
CA LYS A 144 3.38 -19.13 5.51
C LYS A 144 4.31 -19.89 4.54
N ASP A 145 3.77 -20.73 3.67
CA ASP A 145 4.58 -21.56 2.76
C ASP A 145 5.17 -20.75 1.60
N LEU A 146 4.70 -19.52 1.39
CA LEU A 146 5.25 -18.57 0.41
C LEU A 146 6.45 -17.79 0.94
N ALA A 147 6.72 -17.82 2.25
CA ALA A 147 7.79 -17.07 2.92
C ALA A 147 9.14 -17.09 2.17
N PRO A 148 9.68 -18.26 1.73
CA PRO A 148 10.98 -18.33 1.08
C PRO A 148 11.08 -17.58 -0.27
N TYR A 149 9.94 -17.28 -0.89
CA TYR A 149 9.84 -16.65 -2.21
C TYR A 149 9.35 -15.20 -2.16
N SER A 150 9.04 -14.70 -0.97
CA SER A 150 8.24 -13.49 -0.79
C SER A 150 9.06 -12.29 -0.35
N VAL A 151 8.73 -11.15 -0.95
CA VAL A 151 8.95 -9.82 -0.39
C VAL A 151 7.64 -9.33 0.20
N LEU A 152 7.70 -8.66 1.35
CA LEU A 152 6.54 -8.04 1.98
C LEU A 152 6.59 -6.51 1.82
N PHE A 153 5.50 -5.92 1.36
CA PHE A 153 5.26 -4.48 1.41
C PHE A 153 4.16 -4.20 2.44
N ALA A 154 4.35 -3.15 3.25
CA ALA A 154 3.34 -2.72 4.20
C ALA A 154 3.21 -1.20 4.24
N SER A 155 2.01 -0.72 3.95
CA SER A 155 1.54 0.66 4.17
C SER A 155 0.49 0.68 5.30
N PRO A 156 0.89 0.50 6.57
CA PRO A 156 -0.05 0.48 7.69
C PRO A 156 -0.75 1.84 7.85
N PRO A 157 -1.91 1.90 8.54
CA PRO A 157 -2.44 3.17 9.00
C PRO A 157 -1.44 3.87 9.94
N TRP A 158 -1.43 5.20 9.91
CA TRP A 158 -0.46 6.03 10.65
C TRP A 158 -1.06 6.78 11.84
N GLY A 159 -2.29 6.44 12.27
CA GLY A 159 -2.98 7.12 13.37
C GLY A 159 -3.77 8.38 12.95
N GLY A 160 -4.10 8.52 11.67
CA GLY A 160 -4.93 9.61 11.14
C GLY A 160 -4.18 10.94 10.91
N PRO A 161 -4.84 11.98 10.34
CA PRO A 161 -4.18 13.17 9.79
C PRO A 161 -3.29 13.96 10.75
N GLY A 162 -3.46 13.78 12.06
CA GLY A 162 -2.63 14.39 13.11
C GLY A 162 -1.14 14.08 12.98
N TYR A 163 -0.74 13.01 12.29
CA TYR A 163 0.68 12.71 12.03
C TYR A 163 1.44 13.87 11.35
N ARG A 164 0.72 14.75 10.63
CA ARG A 164 1.31 15.84 9.84
C ARG A 164 1.88 16.98 10.69
N SER A 165 1.50 17.11 11.96
CA SER A 165 2.03 18.15 12.85
C SER A 165 3.36 17.79 13.47
N ASP A 166 3.76 16.52 13.43
CA ASP A 166 5.00 16.07 14.05
C ASP A 166 6.21 16.45 13.20
N THR A 167 7.08 17.29 13.74
CA THR A 167 8.39 17.58 13.14
C THR A 167 9.21 16.32 12.94
N VAL A 168 9.11 15.37 13.89
CA VAL A 168 9.67 14.02 13.82
C VAL A 168 8.62 13.04 14.32
N PHE A 169 8.10 12.21 13.41
CA PHE A 169 7.04 11.26 13.72
C PHE A 169 7.60 10.04 14.47
N ASN A 170 7.03 9.76 15.64
CA ASN A 170 7.49 8.70 16.54
C ASN A 170 6.85 7.35 16.19
N LEU A 171 7.62 6.47 15.56
CA LEU A 171 7.19 5.13 15.15
C LEU A 171 6.97 4.17 16.32
N SER A 172 7.49 4.48 17.51
CA SER A 172 7.23 3.68 18.72
C SER A 172 5.79 3.81 19.21
N THR A 173 5.15 4.95 18.93
CA THR A 173 3.78 5.29 19.33
C THR A 173 2.85 5.39 18.12
N MET A 174 3.26 4.87 16.97
CA MET A 174 2.41 4.82 15.77
C MET A 174 1.23 3.87 16.03
N GLU A 175 0.04 4.35 15.73
CA GLU A 175 -1.21 3.59 15.88
C GLU A 175 -1.77 3.18 14.51
N PRO A 176 -2.41 2.01 14.39
CA PRO A 176 -2.66 1.03 15.47
C PRO A 176 -1.46 0.11 15.77
N TYR A 177 -0.37 0.24 15.01
CA TYR A 177 0.78 -0.66 15.12
C TYR A 177 2.09 0.13 15.17
N SER A 178 2.85 -0.08 16.25
CA SER A 178 4.21 0.45 16.34
C SER A 178 5.15 -0.23 15.34
N LEU A 179 6.25 0.43 14.98
CA LEU A 179 7.30 -0.18 14.16
C LEU A 179 7.82 -1.49 14.77
N ALA A 180 7.97 -1.55 16.10
CA ALA A 180 8.42 -2.75 16.78
C ALA A 180 7.45 -3.92 16.59
N LYS A 181 6.13 -3.67 16.64
CA LYS A 181 5.11 -4.68 16.37
C LYS A 181 5.16 -5.14 14.91
N LEU A 182 5.14 -4.20 13.95
CA LEU A 182 5.18 -4.51 12.52
C LEU A 182 6.41 -5.33 12.15
N TYR A 183 7.60 -4.87 12.56
CA TYR A 183 8.84 -5.57 12.28
C TYR A 183 8.87 -6.97 12.90
N LYS A 184 8.45 -7.11 14.16
CA LYS A 184 8.42 -8.40 14.85
C LYS A 184 7.51 -9.40 14.13
N GLU A 185 6.29 -9.01 13.75
CA GLU A 185 5.36 -9.91 13.09
C GLU A 185 5.83 -10.30 11.68
N TYR A 186 6.28 -9.31 10.89
CA TYR A 186 6.68 -9.58 9.51
C TYR A 186 8.02 -10.29 9.38
N SER A 187 8.95 -10.08 10.31
CA SER A 187 10.25 -10.78 10.31
C SER A 187 10.13 -12.28 10.60
N MET A 188 9.02 -12.73 11.21
CA MET A 188 8.70 -14.16 11.33
C MET A 188 8.28 -14.78 9.99
N PHE A 189 7.83 -13.97 9.03
CA PHE A 189 7.44 -14.40 7.69
C PHE A 189 8.60 -14.28 6.70
N THR A 190 9.20 -13.09 6.58
CA THR A 190 10.34 -12.84 5.70
C THR A 190 11.20 -11.72 6.26
N GLU A 191 12.52 -11.79 6.05
CA GLU A 191 13.40 -10.65 6.37
C GLU A 191 13.39 -9.58 5.28
N HIS A 192 12.81 -9.88 4.12
CA HIS A 192 12.76 -8.99 2.96
C HIS A 192 11.47 -8.18 2.97
N MET A 193 11.50 -7.00 3.58
CA MET A 193 10.31 -6.17 3.71
C MET A 193 10.57 -4.69 3.41
N VAL A 194 9.54 -4.02 2.90
CA VAL A 194 9.50 -2.58 2.66
C VAL A 194 8.35 -1.98 3.44
N LEU A 195 8.64 -1.00 4.30
CA LEU A 195 7.62 -0.30 5.09
C LEU A 195 7.42 1.11 4.54
N TYR A 196 6.19 1.46 4.17
CA TYR A 196 5.76 2.78 3.73
C TYR A 196 5.23 3.58 4.94
N LEU A 197 5.95 4.64 5.30
CA LEU A 197 5.82 5.34 6.57
C LEU A 197 5.67 6.86 6.36
N PRO A 198 5.20 7.60 7.39
CA PRO A 198 5.11 9.05 7.32
C PRO A 198 6.44 9.69 6.93
N ARG A 199 6.37 10.71 6.08
CA ARG A 199 7.55 11.44 5.58
C ARG A 199 8.45 12.07 6.65
N THR A 200 7.96 12.27 7.87
CA THR A 200 8.71 12.84 9.01
C THR A 200 9.17 11.78 10.00
N SER A 201 9.03 10.48 9.67
CA SER A 201 9.36 9.38 10.58
C SER A 201 10.80 9.40 11.07
N ASP A 202 10.99 9.07 12.36
CA ASP A 202 12.31 8.98 12.99
C ASP A 202 13.16 7.85 12.37
N VAL A 203 14.10 8.22 11.50
CA VAL A 203 15.04 7.30 10.85
C VAL A 203 15.90 6.54 11.86
N LYS A 204 16.18 7.11 13.05
CA LYS A 204 16.93 6.40 14.10
C LYS A 204 16.13 5.21 14.63
N GLN A 205 14.80 5.31 14.69
CA GLN A 205 13.94 4.21 15.11
C GLN A 205 13.90 3.11 14.04
N MET A 206 13.89 3.47 12.76
CA MET A 206 14.02 2.50 11.67
C MET A 206 15.35 1.75 11.69
N ALA A 207 16.44 2.46 12.02
CA ALA A 207 17.77 1.87 12.11
C ALA A 207 17.92 0.86 13.27
N LYS A 208 17.18 1.05 14.38
CA LYS A 208 17.24 0.16 15.57
C LYS A 208 16.80 -1.28 15.29
N VAL A 209 15.98 -1.51 14.27
CA VAL A 209 15.51 -2.86 13.91
C VAL A 209 16.37 -3.50 12.81
N VAL A 210 17.36 -2.79 12.28
CA VAL A 210 18.33 -3.37 11.33
C VAL A 210 19.23 -4.34 12.09
N LYS A 211 19.37 -5.58 11.57
CA LYS A 211 20.24 -6.59 12.18
C LYS A 211 21.70 -6.11 12.19
N GLU A 212 22.45 -6.52 13.21
CA GLU A 212 23.88 -6.19 13.33
C GLU A 212 24.65 -6.61 12.07
N GLY A 213 25.55 -5.74 11.60
CA GLY A 213 26.33 -5.96 10.37
C GLY A 213 25.56 -5.76 9.06
N GLN A 214 24.24 -5.48 9.11
CA GLN A 214 23.44 -5.18 7.92
C GLN A 214 23.20 -3.69 7.73
N LYS A 215 22.78 -3.32 6.52
CA LYS A 215 22.34 -1.97 6.16
C LYS A 215 20.89 -2.03 5.66
N SER A 216 20.21 -0.90 5.74
CA SER A 216 18.89 -0.73 5.13
C SER A 216 18.81 0.63 4.47
N VAL A 217 18.14 0.68 3.33
CA VAL A 217 17.99 1.91 2.55
C VAL A 217 16.72 2.61 2.99
N VAL A 218 16.83 3.91 3.19
CA VAL A 218 15.70 4.79 3.48
C VAL A 218 15.55 5.77 2.33
N MET A 219 14.36 5.84 1.74
CA MET A 219 14.10 6.65 0.57
C MET A 219 12.87 7.52 0.76
N HIS A 220 13.01 8.80 0.43
CA HIS A 220 11.90 9.73 0.33
C HIS A 220 11.26 9.68 -1.05
N TYR A 221 9.94 9.58 -1.08
CA TYR A 221 9.17 9.69 -2.31
C TYR A 221 8.52 11.06 -2.37
N CYS A 222 8.97 11.84 -3.35
CA CYS A 222 8.55 13.22 -3.56
C CYS A 222 7.65 13.33 -4.79
N MET A 223 6.65 14.21 -4.70
CA MET A 223 5.79 14.57 -5.81
C MET A 223 5.54 16.08 -5.74
N GLU A 224 5.75 16.77 -6.85
CA GLU A 224 5.58 18.24 -6.97
C GLU A 224 6.39 19.04 -5.94
N GLY A 225 7.67 18.70 -5.79
CA GLY A 225 8.58 19.39 -4.87
C GLY A 225 8.32 19.10 -3.39
N ALA A 226 7.35 18.26 -3.04
CA ALA A 226 7.02 17.90 -1.67
C ALA A 226 7.25 16.40 -1.40
N SER A 227 7.92 16.10 -0.29
CA SER A 227 7.99 14.75 0.26
C SER A 227 6.58 14.28 0.64
N LYS A 228 6.16 13.12 0.14
CA LYS A 228 4.85 12.50 0.40
C LYS A 228 4.95 11.42 1.46
N ALA A 229 5.97 10.56 1.36
CA ALA A 229 6.21 9.47 2.29
C ALA A 229 7.68 9.05 2.28
N LEU A 230 8.01 8.16 3.21
CA LEU A 230 9.31 7.55 3.36
C LEU A 230 9.14 6.02 3.29
N CYS A 231 9.97 5.34 2.51
CA CYS A 231 10.07 3.87 2.57
C CYS A 231 11.41 3.43 3.16
N VAL A 232 11.37 2.43 4.02
CA VAL A 232 12.57 1.71 4.49
C VAL A 232 12.59 0.30 3.92
N TYR A 233 13.74 -0.09 3.37
CA TYR A 233 13.97 -1.38 2.69
C TYR A 233 14.90 -2.26 3.53
N TYR A 234 14.34 -3.32 4.13
CA TYR A 234 15.06 -4.27 4.98
C TYR A 234 15.39 -5.58 4.23
N GLY A 235 16.48 -6.24 4.62
CA GLY A 235 16.79 -7.58 4.11
C GLY A 235 17.42 -7.60 2.72
N GLY A 236 18.37 -6.70 2.43
CA GLY A 236 19.26 -6.86 1.28
C GLY A 236 18.70 -6.42 -0.07
N PHE A 237 17.82 -5.43 -0.10
CA PHE A 237 17.49 -4.72 -1.35
C PHE A 237 18.70 -3.95 -1.87
N ASN A 238 19.06 -4.14 -3.15
CA ASN A 238 20.14 -3.39 -3.79
C ASN A 238 19.58 -2.19 -4.57
N LEU A 239 19.36 -1.08 -3.88
CA LEU A 239 19.03 0.20 -4.49
C LEU A 239 20.33 0.98 -4.65
N GLU A 240 20.83 1.03 -5.89
CA GLU A 240 21.95 1.87 -6.31
C GLU A 240 21.47 3.23 -6.84
#